data_AF-A0A3L7U699-F1
#
_entry.id   AF-A0A3L7U699-F1
#
_cell.length_a   1.000
_cell.length_b   1.000
_cell.length_c   1.000
_cell.angle_alpha   90.00
_cell.angle_beta   90.00
_cell.angle_gamma   90.00
#
_symmetry.space_group_name_H-M   'P 1'
#
loop_
_entity.id
_entity.type
_entity.pdbx_description
1 polymer ?
#
loop_
_entity_poly.entity_id
_entity_poly.type
_entity_poly.pdbx_seq_one_letter_code
_entity_poly.pdbx_strand_id
1 'polypeptide(L)'
;MMQEGSGGRSEDDRTPDPDRCRRVEWISSVIKNAEIGEAIRVFRQAPRTSEKPWALWLHEFEYAVILWERNGYFLLKTAFVVKPHKKNELERDWKAHQARNG
;
A
#
# COMPACT_ATOMS: atom_id res chain seq x y z
N MET A 1 -26.57 17.96 -6.96
CA MET A 1 -27.14 16.63 -6.66
C MET A 1 -25.98 15.66 -6.71
N MET A 2 -25.46 15.23 -5.57
CA MET A 2 -24.37 14.26 -5.52
C MET A 2 -24.95 12.89 -5.88
N GLN A 3 -24.33 12.21 -6.83
CA GLN A 3 -24.75 10.88 -7.27
C GLN A 3 -24.23 9.88 -6.23
N GLU A 4 -25.13 9.38 -5.39
CA GLU A 4 -24.84 8.35 -4.40
C GLU A 4 -24.52 7.03 -5.11
N GLY A 5 -23.52 6.31 -4.58
CA GLY A 5 -22.96 5.10 -5.17
C GLY A 5 -24.01 4.03 -5.45
N SER A 6 -24.02 3.53 -6.68
CA SER A 6 -24.81 2.40 -7.14
C SER A 6 -24.47 1.11 -6.38
N GLY A 7 -25.42 0.50 -5.66
CA GLY A 7 -25.27 -0.90 -5.21
C GLY A 7 -25.93 -1.36 -3.89
N GLY A 8 -27.15 -0.93 -3.56
CA GLY A 8 -28.17 -1.82 -2.97
C GLY A 8 -28.00 -2.48 -1.59
N ARG A 9 -27.09 -2.04 -0.71
CA ARG A 9 -27.07 -2.48 0.71
C ARG A 9 -26.89 -1.28 1.62
N SER A 10 -27.73 -1.17 2.66
CA SER A 10 -27.59 -0.17 3.71
C SER A 10 -26.17 -0.25 4.30
N GLU A 11 -25.53 0.90 4.52
CA GLU A 11 -24.24 0.97 5.23
C GLU A 11 -24.33 0.32 6.62
N ASP A 12 -25.51 0.43 7.25
CA ASP A 12 -25.81 -0.11 8.58
C ASP A 12 -25.82 -1.65 8.64
N ASP A 13 -25.98 -2.32 7.49
CA ASP A 13 -26.03 -3.79 7.39
C ASP A 13 -24.66 -4.43 7.10
N ARG A 14 -23.57 -3.64 7.12
CA ARG A 14 -22.23 -4.16 6.80
C ARG A 14 -21.62 -4.92 7.97
N THR A 15 -21.37 -6.21 7.78
CA THR A 15 -20.54 -6.99 8.70
C THR A 15 -19.05 -6.71 8.43
N PRO A 16 -18.25 -6.33 9.46
CA PRO A 16 -16.81 -6.19 9.32
C PRO A 16 -16.15 -7.52 8.92
N ASP A 17 -15.17 -7.45 8.02
CA ASP A 17 -14.29 -8.58 7.69
C ASP A 17 -13.23 -8.72 8.80
N PRO A 18 -13.25 -9.80 9.61
CA PRO A 18 -12.33 -9.97 10.73
C PRO A 18 -10.86 -10.04 10.31
N ASP A 19 -10.57 -10.62 9.14
CA ASP A 19 -9.20 -10.74 8.64
C ASP A 19 -8.69 -9.39 8.15
N ARG A 20 -9.58 -8.57 7.57
CA ARG A 20 -9.25 -7.18 7.26
C ARG A 20 -8.93 -6.41 8.53
N CYS A 21 -9.72 -6.56 9.59
CA CYS A 21 -9.49 -5.89 10.87
C CYS A 21 -8.14 -6.27 11.48
N ARG A 22 -7.78 -7.56 11.51
CA ARG A 22 -6.46 -8.03 11.99
C ARG A 22 -5.30 -7.38 11.23
N ARG A 23 -5.45 -7.22 9.92
CA ARG A 23 -4.41 -6.61 9.06
C ARG A 23 -4.30 -5.09 9.20
N VAL A 24 -5.24 -4.40 9.86
CA VAL A 24 -5.10 -2.96 10.10
C VAL A 24 -3.87 -2.68 10.97
N GLU A 25 -3.61 -3.53 11.95
CA GLU A 25 -2.46 -3.42 12.85
C GLU A 25 -1.12 -3.54 12.10
N TRP A 26 -1.10 -4.31 11.01
CA TRP A 26 0.11 -4.54 10.22
C TRP A 26 0.63 -3.25 9.59
N ILE A 27 -0.26 -2.29 9.29
CA ILE A 27 0.11 -1.00 8.70
C ILE A 27 1.13 -0.29 9.59
N SER A 28 0.84 -0.18 10.89
CA SER A 28 1.75 0.48 11.82
C SER A 28 3.06 -0.29 11.95
N SER A 29 3.02 -1.62 11.95
CA SER A 29 4.23 -2.44 12.07
C SER A 29 5.13 -2.28 10.85
N VAL A 30 4.57 -2.33 9.64
CA VAL A 30 5.30 -2.15 8.39
C VAL A 30 5.95 -0.77 8.31
N ILE A 31 5.23 0.30 8.69
CA ILE A 31 5.79 1.66 8.69
C ILE A 31 6.95 1.79 9.67
N LYS A 32 6.78 1.32 10.92
CA LYS A 32 7.81 1.46 11.97
C LYS A 32 9.09 0.68 11.67
N ASN A 33 9.00 -0.41 10.92
CA ASN A 33 10.14 -1.28 10.61
C ASN A 33 10.71 -1.06 9.20
N ALA A 34 10.20 -0.07 8.45
CA ALA A 34 10.55 0.15 7.04
C ALA A 34 12.06 0.41 6.81
N GLU A 35 12.75 1.00 7.78
CA GLU A 35 14.18 1.34 7.68
C GLU A 35 15.11 0.26 8.26
N ILE A 36 14.56 -0.70 9.00
CA ILE A 36 15.35 -1.66 9.81
C ILE A 36 15.33 -3.06 9.19
N GLY A 37 14.22 -3.44 8.52
CA GLY A 37 14.01 -4.79 8.04
C GLY A 37 14.31 -4.97 6.56
N GLU A 38 15.23 -5.87 6.22
CA GLU A 38 15.45 -6.33 4.82
C GLU A 38 14.19 -6.99 4.22
N ALA A 39 13.28 -7.48 5.08
CA ALA A 39 12.01 -8.06 4.68
C ALA A 39 11.02 -7.05 4.05
N ILE A 40 11.21 -5.74 4.31
CA ILE A 40 10.34 -4.69 3.76
C ILE A 40 11.09 -3.99 2.64
N ARG A 41 10.62 -4.20 1.42
CA ARG A 41 11.13 -3.49 0.25
C ARG A 41 10.51 -2.10 0.22
N VAL A 42 11.35 -1.08 0.42
CA VAL A 42 10.95 0.33 0.34
C VAL A 42 11.39 0.90 -1.01
N PHE A 43 10.44 1.41 -1.79
CA PHE A 43 10.75 1.96 -3.11
C PHE A 43 9.68 2.95 -3.60
N ARG A 44 10.06 3.80 -4.55
CA ARG A 44 9.12 4.66 -5.28
C ARG A 44 8.38 3.84 -6.34
N GLN A 45 7.06 3.92 -6.37
CA GLN A 45 6.29 3.37 -7.48
C GLN A 45 6.52 4.19 -8.76
N ALA A 46 6.37 3.53 -9.91
CA ALA A 46 6.38 4.23 -11.18
C ALA A 46 5.24 5.27 -11.22
N PRO A 47 5.50 6.51 -11.68
CA PRO A 47 4.47 7.53 -11.77
C PRO A 47 3.38 7.08 -12.74
N ARG A 48 2.17 6.90 -12.22
CA ARG A 48 0.96 6.81 -13.04
C ARG A 48 0.33 8.18 -13.31
N THR A 49 0.64 9.12 -12.44
CA THR A 49 0.24 10.52 -12.47
C THR A 49 1.45 11.37 -12.06
N SER A 50 1.25 12.66 -11.77
CA SER A 50 2.29 13.51 -11.18
C SER A 50 2.80 13.00 -9.82
N GLU A 51 2.05 12.13 -9.14
CA GLU A 51 2.41 11.61 -7.83
C GLU A 51 3.29 10.35 -7.93
N LYS A 52 4.36 10.32 -7.13
CA LYS A 52 5.27 9.18 -6.97
C LYS A 52 5.19 8.63 -5.54
N PRO A 53 4.15 7.83 -5.23
CA PRO A 53 4.00 7.28 -3.88
C PRO A 53 5.16 6.33 -3.54
N TRP A 54 5.41 6.19 -2.25
CA TRP A 54 6.27 5.16 -1.69
C TRP A 54 5.48 3.88 -1.48
N ALA A 55 6.06 2.75 -1.84
CA ALA A 55 5.59 1.43 -1.48
C ALA A 55 6.51 0.85 -0.41
N LEU A 56 5.90 0.38 0.67
CA LEU A 56 6.52 -0.40 1.73
C LEU A 56 5.94 -1.80 1.58
N TRP A 57 6.67 -2.67 0.91
CA TRP A 57 6.19 -3.99 0.55
C TRP A 57 6.83 -5.07 1.43
N LEU A 58 6.04 -5.60 2.35
CA LEU A 58 6.37 -6.80 3.13
C LEU A 58 6.24 -8.01 2.20
N HIS A 59 7.34 -8.31 1.50
CA HIS A 59 7.34 -9.16 0.31
C HIS A 59 6.87 -10.59 0.59
N GLU A 60 7.35 -11.20 1.68
CA GLU A 60 7.04 -12.58 2.05
C GLU A 60 5.55 -12.81 2.36
N PHE A 61 4.89 -11.79 2.92
CA PHE A 61 3.48 -11.85 3.32
C PHE A 61 2.52 -11.28 2.27
N GLU A 62 3.05 -10.89 1.10
CA GLU A 62 2.30 -10.24 0.04
C GLU A 62 1.45 -9.08 0.57
N TYR A 63 2.02 -8.21 1.41
CA TYR A 63 1.29 -7.09 2.01
C TYR A 63 2.01 -5.78 1.73
N ALA A 64 1.29 -4.81 1.16
CA ALA A 64 1.87 -3.53 0.79
C ALA A 64 1.15 -2.38 1.49
N VAL A 65 1.95 -1.44 2.01
CA VAL A 65 1.50 -0.14 2.50
C VAL A 65 1.99 0.93 1.52
N ILE A 66 1.09 1.77 1.05
CA ILE A 66 1.40 2.84 0.11
C ILE A 66 1.29 4.18 0.82
N LEU A 67 2.35 4.97 0.75
CA LEU A 67 2.44 6.29 1.36
C LEU A 67 2.57 7.38 0.29
N TRP A 68 1.86 8.48 0.48
CA TRP A 68 2.15 9.72 -0.20
C TRP A 68 3.13 10.53 0.62
N GLU A 69 4.16 11.03 -0.03
CA GLU A 69 5.02 12.03 0.56
C GLU A 69 4.44 13.42 0.34
N ARG A 70 4.35 14.17 1.42
CA ARG A 70 3.99 15.58 1.45
C ARG A 70 5.13 16.35 2.11
N ASN A 71 5.06 17.67 2.10
CA ASN A 71 6.11 18.50 2.68
C ASN A 71 6.20 18.24 4.19
N GLY A 72 7.26 17.54 4.63
CA GLY A 72 7.54 17.25 6.03
C GLY A 72 6.80 16.06 6.65
N TYR A 73 5.98 15.31 5.90
CA TYR A 73 5.31 14.11 6.42
C TYR A 73 4.88 13.12 5.34
N PHE A 74 4.56 11.90 5.76
CA PHE A 74 3.95 10.87 4.93
C PHE A 74 2.48 10.66 5.29
N LEU A 75 1.62 10.56 4.28
CA LEU A 75 0.21 10.23 4.43
C LEU A 75 -0.05 8.80 3.97
N LEU A 76 -0.72 8.01 4.80
CA LEU A 76 -1.20 6.69 4.41
C LEU A 76 -2.22 6.81 3.28
N LYS A 77 -1.89 6.29 2.10
CA LYS A 77 -2.80 6.27 0.95
C LYS A 77 -3.70 5.04 0.98
N THR A 78 -3.09 3.86 1.12
CA THR A 78 -3.79 2.58 1.14
C THR A 78 -2.89 1.48 1.67
N ALA A 79 -3.49 0.39 2.14
CA ALA A 79 -2.79 -0.84 2.46
C ALA A 79 -3.63 -2.03 2.01
N PHE A 80 -2.98 -3.04 1.43
CA PHE A 80 -3.67 -4.17 0.83
C PHE A 80 -2.80 -5.42 0.77
N VAL A 81 -3.47 -6.58 0.76
CA VAL A 81 -2.87 -7.84 0.34
C VAL A 81 -2.65 -7.79 -1.18
N VAL A 82 -1.40 -7.95 -1.59
CA VAL A 82 -0.95 -7.94 -2.97
C VAL A 82 -1.54 -9.15 -3.68
N LYS A 83 -2.22 -8.90 -4.80
CA LYS A 83 -2.72 -9.95 -5.70
C LYS A 83 -1.68 -10.24 -6.79
N PRO A 84 -1.72 -11.40 -7.47
CA PRO A 84 -0.71 -11.78 -8.47
C PRO A 84 -0.43 -10.72 -9.54
N HIS A 85 -1.46 -10.06 -10.09
CA HIS A 85 -1.27 -9.00 -11.08
C HIS A 85 -0.53 -7.77 -10.51
N LYS A 86 -0.77 -7.47 -9.23
CA LYS A 86 -0.17 -6.33 -8.51
C LYS A 86 1.26 -6.63 -8.07
N LYS A 87 1.57 -7.90 -7.80
CA LYS A 87 2.92 -8.38 -7.48
C LYS A 87 3.90 -8.05 -8.61
N ASN A 88 3.54 -8.39 -9.85
CA ASN A 88 4.40 -8.15 -11.02
C ASN A 88 4.71 -6.66 -11.21
N GLU A 89 3.73 -5.80 -10.95
CA GLU A 89 3.91 -4.36 -10.98
C GLU A 89 4.86 -3.87 -9.88
N LEU A 90 4.65 -4.29 -8.64
CA LEU A 90 5.52 -3.92 -7.51
C LEU A 90 6.96 -4.42 -7.71
N GLU A 91 7.13 -5.63 -8.24
CA GLU A 91 8.44 -6.20 -8.54
C GLU A 91 9.20 -5.40 -9.61
N ARG A 92 8.51 -5.00 -10.69
CA ARG A 92 9.09 -4.14 -11.73
C ARG A 92 9.52 -2.79 -11.16
N ASP A 93 8.64 -2.16 -10.39
CA ASP A 93 8.89 -0.84 -9.82
C ASP A 93 10.03 -0.89 -8.78
N TRP A 94 10.10 -1.95 -7.97
CA TRP A 94 11.21 -2.19 -7.04
C TRP A 94 12.55 -2.34 -7.77
N LYS A 95 12.62 -3.19 -8.80
CA LYS A 95 13.83 -3.37 -9.63
C LYS A 95 14.27 -2.05 -10.28
N ALA A 96 13.33 -1.28 -10.81
CA ALA A 96 13.62 0.01 -11.42
C ALA A 96 14.13 1.05 -10.39
N HIS A 97 13.66 0.98 -9.14
CA HIS A 97 14.15 1.83 -8.06
C HIS A 97 15.57 1.44 -7.63
N GLN A 98 15.85 0.15 -7.48
CA GLN A 98 17.19 -0.37 -7.17
C GLN A 98 18.21 0.04 -8.23
N ALA A 99 17.88 -0.11 -9.53
CA ALA A 99 18.76 0.28 -10.63
C ALA A 99 19.04 1.79 -10.73
N ARG A 100 18.28 2.64 -10.04
CA ARG A 100 18.50 4.10 -9.99
C ARG A 100 19.33 4.54 -8.78
N ASN A 101 19.40 3.70 -7.74
CA ASN A 101 19.99 4.03 -6.45
C ASN A 101 21.26 3.21 -6.14
N GLY A 102 21.54 2.17 -6.94
CA GLY A 102 22.83 1.45 -6.94
C GLY A 102 23.73 1.96 -8.05
#